data_AF-A0A1S9S0Z6-F1
#
_entry.id   AF-A0A1S9S0Z6-F1
#
_cell.length_a   1.000
_cell.length_b   1.000
_cell.length_c   1.000
_cell.angle_alpha   90.00
_cell.angle_beta   90.00
_cell.angle_gamma   90.00
#
_symmetry.space_group_name_H-M   'P 1'
#
loop_
_entity.id
_entity.type
_entity.pdbx_description
1 polymer ?
#
loop_
_entity_poly.entity_id
_entity_poly.type
_entity_poly.pdbx_seq_one_letter_code
_entity_poly.pdbx_strand_id
1 'polypeptide(L)'
;MLPEPPLKPESEITGFESLGIMAAEAPYRVPAELDLRLIESLLAARASAAEDHLWALRENPDYLLKAILDAQDHRQEMLKDTRGMSHPVFTHDQRDILWARVIGSVVLQAYLYLEVFTELSSQAKKLASMQRKYARDISPSKDLPDEYLEALLRFRFYVNHAAKGPLGALKFKTAASPPLRKFFVREPLLDYQSPKIRVIFNSGAKMDVVEEQLIWLLRTLWEDGHELFLATMPLVVDEIERLIESEPNARELLSSQITAVVGDISILSQCLNQLALYHPWARTFEDEAAERDETLQKEYAERTHTWNKIIAAIPEKNIVSTAVTLGQPTGGKFHYPVDKRRTRENVEALREAEGNLDAF
;
A
#
# COMPACT_ATOMS: atom_id res chain seq x y z
N MET A 1 24.91 9.95 -17.48
CA MET A 1 23.72 10.42 -18.23
C MET A 1 23.14 9.20 -18.93
N LEU A 2 21.90 8.84 -18.58
CA LEU A 2 21.16 7.81 -19.31
C LEU A 2 20.83 8.36 -20.72
N PRO A 3 20.77 7.50 -21.75
CA PRO A 3 20.36 7.91 -23.09
C PRO A 3 18.94 8.45 -23.09
N GLU A 4 18.66 9.40 -23.98
CA GLU A 4 17.34 9.99 -24.15
C GLU A 4 16.32 8.90 -24.51
N PRO A 5 15.18 8.81 -23.79
CA PRO A 5 14.19 7.78 -24.07
C PRO A 5 13.56 8.00 -25.45
N PRO A 6 13.35 6.94 -26.25
CA PRO A 6 12.71 7.07 -27.55
C PRO A 6 11.25 7.49 -27.38
N LEU A 7 10.92 8.72 -27.78
CA LEU A 7 9.57 9.25 -27.72
C LEU A 7 8.64 8.47 -28.65
N LYS A 8 7.58 7.90 -28.10
CA LYS A 8 6.49 7.33 -28.91
C LYS A 8 5.57 8.43 -29.42
N PRO A 9 5.03 8.30 -30.65
CA PRO A 9 4.04 9.25 -31.15
C PRO A 9 2.76 9.21 -30.31
N GLU A 10 2.14 10.37 -30.06
CA GLU A 10 0.93 10.51 -29.20
C GLU A 10 -0.23 9.58 -29.62
N SER A 11 -0.28 9.17 -30.89
CA SER A 11 -1.27 8.24 -31.44
C SER A 11 -1.13 6.79 -30.95
N GLU A 12 0.01 6.42 -30.35
CA GLU A 12 0.30 5.07 -29.85
C GLU A 12 0.18 4.96 -28.32
N ILE A 13 -0.23 6.03 -27.63
CA ILE A 13 -0.41 6.03 -26.17
C ILE A 13 -1.70 5.27 -25.84
N THR A 14 -1.59 3.97 -25.63
CA THR A 14 -2.73 3.10 -25.30
C THR A 14 -3.16 3.19 -23.83
N GLY A 15 -2.56 4.08 -23.02
CA GLY A 15 -2.83 4.20 -21.58
C GLY A 15 -2.29 3.03 -20.74
N PHE A 16 -1.46 2.17 -21.34
CA PHE A 16 -0.84 0.98 -20.71
C PHE A 16 0.69 1.10 -20.59
N GLU A 17 1.25 2.31 -20.73
CA GLU A 17 2.67 2.56 -20.48
C GLU A 17 2.94 2.48 -18.97
N SER A 18 4.13 2.00 -18.55
CA SER A 18 4.48 2.05 -17.13
C SER A 18 4.54 3.50 -16.65
N LEU A 19 4.21 3.72 -15.38
CA LEU A 19 4.26 5.06 -14.78
C LEU A 19 5.66 5.68 -14.91
N GLY A 20 6.72 4.87 -14.79
CA GLY A 20 8.10 5.29 -15.01
C GLY A 20 8.41 5.77 -16.42
N ILE A 21 7.82 5.15 -17.46
CA ILE A 21 7.96 5.63 -18.84
C ILE A 21 7.29 7.00 -19.00
N MET A 22 6.09 7.17 -18.42
CA MET A 22 5.38 8.45 -18.46
C MET A 22 6.18 9.55 -17.76
N ALA A 23 6.78 9.25 -16.60
CA ALA A 23 7.62 10.17 -15.84
C ALA A 23 8.91 10.54 -16.60
N ALA A 24 9.59 9.55 -17.20
CA ALA A 24 10.82 9.76 -17.96
C ALA A 24 10.62 10.63 -19.21
N GLU A 25 9.48 10.50 -19.89
CA GLU A 25 9.14 11.27 -21.08
C GLU A 25 8.51 12.65 -20.78
N ALA A 26 8.06 12.88 -19.55
CA ALA A 26 7.33 14.10 -19.17
C ALA A 26 8.05 15.42 -19.55
N PRO A 27 9.39 15.58 -19.39
CA PRO A 27 10.09 16.81 -19.77
C PRO A 27 10.14 17.10 -21.27
N TYR A 28 9.91 16.07 -22.10
CA TYR A 28 10.03 16.13 -23.56
C TYR A 28 8.67 16.19 -24.27
N ARG A 29 7.57 16.05 -23.52
CA ARG A 29 6.19 16.11 -24.02
C ARG A 29 5.58 17.51 -23.78
N VAL A 30 4.53 17.82 -24.53
CA VAL A 30 3.68 19.00 -24.25
C VAL A 30 3.09 18.86 -22.84
N PRO A 31 2.90 19.96 -22.06
CA PRO A 31 2.35 19.87 -20.71
C PRO A 31 1.11 18.98 -20.67
N ALA A 32 1.20 17.92 -19.86
CA ALA A 32 0.15 16.91 -19.78
C ALA A 32 -1.14 17.54 -19.24
N GLU A 33 -2.26 17.21 -19.87
CA GLU A 33 -3.59 17.57 -19.38
C GLU A 33 -4.10 16.53 -18.37
N LEU A 34 -5.04 16.94 -17.50
CA LEU A 34 -5.72 16.04 -16.58
C LEU A 34 -6.38 14.89 -17.35
N ASP A 35 -5.95 13.65 -17.11
CA ASP A 35 -6.59 12.44 -17.62
C ASP A 35 -7.35 11.68 -16.52
N LEU A 36 -8.64 12.02 -16.36
CA LEU A 36 -9.52 11.32 -15.43
C LEU A 36 -9.79 9.86 -15.84
N ARG A 37 -9.60 9.48 -17.11
CA ARG A 37 -9.78 8.08 -17.55
C ARG A 37 -8.63 7.21 -17.04
N LEU A 38 -7.42 7.76 -17.02
CA LEU A 38 -6.26 7.08 -16.42
C LEU A 38 -6.50 6.83 -14.93
N ILE A 39 -6.93 7.85 -14.18
CA ILE A 39 -7.27 7.73 -12.75
C ILE A 39 -8.35 6.66 -12.56
N GLU A 40 -9.44 6.72 -13.33
CA GLU A 40 -10.54 5.75 -13.27
C GLU A 40 -10.03 4.32 -13.51
N SER A 41 -9.21 4.13 -14.56
CA SER A 41 -8.67 2.83 -14.93
C SER A 41 -7.75 2.26 -13.84
N LEU A 42 -6.82 3.06 -13.33
CA LEU A 42 -5.88 2.62 -12.28
C LEU A 42 -6.60 2.20 -11.01
N LEU A 43 -7.55 3.03 -10.54
CA LEU A 43 -8.30 2.75 -9.31
C LEU A 43 -9.28 1.59 -9.48
N ALA A 44 -9.92 1.45 -10.65
CA ALA A 44 -10.77 0.31 -10.94
C ALA A 44 -9.98 -1.00 -11.00
N ALA A 45 -8.83 -1.01 -11.67
CA ALA A 45 -7.94 -2.17 -11.71
C ALA A 45 -7.47 -2.55 -10.31
N ARG A 46 -7.09 -1.56 -9.49
CA ARG A 46 -6.61 -1.80 -8.12
C ARG A 46 -7.71 -2.28 -7.17
N ALA A 47 -8.94 -1.77 -7.33
CA ALA A 47 -10.11 -2.24 -6.59
C ALA A 47 -10.44 -3.70 -6.95
N SER A 48 -10.41 -4.05 -8.25
CA SER A 48 -10.57 -5.43 -8.72
C SER A 48 -9.51 -6.35 -8.12
N ALA A 49 -8.23 -5.94 -8.14
CA ALA A 49 -7.15 -6.72 -7.55
C ALA A 49 -7.29 -6.88 -6.02
N ALA A 50 -7.85 -5.89 -5.32
CA ALA A 50 -8.15 -6.01 -3.89
C ALA A 50 -9.27 -7.04 -3.63
N GLU A 51 -10.27 -7.05 -4.50
CA GLU A 51 -11.38 -8.00 -4.43
C GLU A 51 -10.86 -9.43 -4.66
N ASP A 52 -10.10 -9.65 -5.72
CA ASP A 52 -9.46 -10.93 -6.03
C ASP A 52 -8.56 -11.41 -4.89
N HIS A 53 -7.79 -10.50 -4.28
CA HIS A 53 -6.97 -10.82 -3.11
C HIS A 53 -7.81 -11.30 -1.92
N LEU A 54 -8.93 -10.61 -1.63
CA LEU A 54 -9.83 -11.01 -0.55
C LEU A 54 -10.49 -12.37 -0.83
N TRP A 55 -10.93 -12.63 -2.06
CA TRP A 55 -11.46 -13.93 -2.46
C TRP A 55 -10.41 -15.03 -2.34
N ALA A 56 -9.19 -14.80 -2.82
CA ALA A 56 -8.10 -15.77 -2.73
C ALA A 56 -7.76 -16.13 -1.27
N LEU A 57 -7.81 -15.18 -0.34
CA LEU A 57 -7.64 -15.45 1.08
C LEU A 57 -8.75 -16.34 1.67
N ARG A 58 -9.96 -16.30 1.09
CA ARG A 58 -11.14 -17.05 1.57
C ARG A 58 -11.31 -18.41 0.91
N GLU A 59 -10.80 -18.60 -0.30
CA GLU A 59 -11.07 -19.78 -1.12
C GLU A 59 -9.85 -20.67 -1.36
N ASN A 60 -8.64 -20.15 -1.16
CA ASN A 60 -7.41 -20.88 -1.47
C ASN A 60 -6.52 -21.06 -0.21
N PRO A 61 -6.47 -22.28 0.37
CA PRO A 61 -5.67 -22.55 1.57
C PRO A 61 -4.17 -22.28 1.39
N ASP A 62 -3.61 -22.60 0.22
CA ASP A 62 -2.19 -22.34 -0.08
C ASP A 62 -1.90 -20.84 -0.16
N TYR A 63 -2.83 -20.08 -0.76
CA TYR A 63 -2.69 -18.62 -0.86
C TYR A 63 -2.75 -17.97 0.52
N LEU A 64 -3.73 -18.35 1.36
CA LEU A 64 -3.81 -17.87 2.75
C LEU A 64 -2.53 -18.21 3.52
N LEU A 65 -2.05 -19.46 3.42
CA LEU A 65 -0.82 -19.90 4.08
C LEU A 65 0.37 -19.03 3.67
N LYS A 66 0.57 -18.82 2.38
CA LYS A 66 1.65 -17.97 1.84
C LYS A 66 1.52 -16.53 2.34
N ALA A 67 0.32 -15.96 2.31
CA ALA A 67 0.08 -14.60 2.78
C ALA A 67 0.38 -14.42 4.27
N ILE A 68 -0.02 -15.40 5.11
CA ILE A 68 0.23 -15.38 6.56
C ILE A 68 1.73 -15.51 6.86
N LEU A 69 2.43 -16.44 6.20
CA LEU A 69 3.87 -16.63 6.40
C LEU A 69 4.68 -15.43 5.92
N ASP A 70 4.34 -14.90 4.74
CA ASP A 70 4.98 -13.70 4.22
C ASP A 70 4.72 -12.48 5.14
N ALA A 71 3.50 -12.34 5.68
CA ALA A 71 3.20 -11.31 6.67
C ALA A 71 3.97 -11.53 7.99
N GLN A 72 4.17 -12.78 8.43
CA GLN A 72 5.02 -13.11 9.58
C GLN A 72 6.47 -12.67 9.34
N ASP A 73 7.02 -12.95 8.17
CA ASP A 73 8.37 -12.54 7.80
C ASP A 73 8.54 -11.02 7.77
N HIS A 74 7.47 -10.25 7.59
CA HIS A 74 7.52 -8.78 7.63
C HIS A 74 7.14 -8.19 9.00
N ARG A 75 7.19 -8.99 10.08
CA ARG A 75 6.98 -8.52 11.46
C ARG A 75 8.26 -8.00 12.12
N GLN A 76 8.16 -6.89 12.84
CA GLN A 76 9.28 -6.34 13.61
C GLN A 76 9.71 -7.26 14.77
N GLU A 77 8.83 -8.14 15.24
CA GLU A 77 9.19 -9.22 16.17
C GLU A 77 10.32 -10.11 15.64
N MET A 78 10.50 -10.20 14.31
CA MET A 78 11.59 -10.99 13.69
C MET A 78 12.97 -10.33 13.81
N LEU A 79 13.04 -9.07 14.23
CA LEU A 79 14.30 -8.35 14.44
C LEU A 79 15.01 -8.80 15.72
N LYS A 80 16.35 -8.88 15.64
CA LYS A 80 17.20 -9.00 16.82
C LYS A 80 17.34 -7.64 17.51
N ASP A 81 17.45 -7.64 18.84
CA ASP A 81 17.78 -6.38 19.54
C ASP A 81 19.25 -5.99 19.39
N THR A 82 19.60 -4.83 19.91
CA THR A 82 20.98 -4.33 20.00
C THR A 82 21.95 -5.27 20.74
N ARG A 83 21.45 -6.28 21.46
CA ARG A 83 22.24 -7.33 22.13
C ARG A 83 22.22 -8.67 21.37
N GLY A 84 21.64 -8.71 20.17
CA GLY A 84 21.51 -9.91 19.35
C GLY A 84 20.41 -10.88 19.81
N MET A 85 19.55 -10.49 20.76
CA MET A 85 18.53 -11.37 21.33
C MET A 85 17.25 -11.38 20.50
N SER A 86 16.58 -12.53 20.42
CA SER A 86 15.25 -12.67 19.82
C SER A 86 14.18 -11.91 20.60
N HIS A 87 13.10 -11.51 19.94
CA HIS A 87 11.97 -10.90 20.61
C HIS A 87 11.35 -11.85 21.67
N PRO A 88 10.95 -11.36 22.87
CA PRO A 88 10.46 -12.22 23.95
C PRO A 88 9.19 -13.03 23.63
N VAL A 89 8.44 -12.62 22.60
CA VAL A 89 7.26 -13.37 22.09
C VAL A 89 7.60 -14.81 21.72
N PHE A 90 8.86 -15.10 21.37
CA PHE A 90 9.32 -16.45 21.03
C PHE A 90 9.76 -17.28 22.24
N THR A 91 10.02 -16.66 23.39
CA THR A 91 10.59 -17.31 24.58
C THR A 91 9.60 -17.50 25.71
N HIS A 92 8.48 -16.76 25.72
CA HIS A 92 7.50 -16.77 26.82
C HIS A 92 6.17 -17.47 26.47
N ASP A 93 6.17 -18.42 25.54
CA ASP A 93 4.95 -19.11 25.06
C ASP A 93 3.84 -18.15 24.58
N GLN A 94 4.21 -16.95 24.15
CA GLN A 94 3.31 -15.91 23.63
C GLN A 94 3.13 -16.00 22.11
N ARG A 95 3.33 -17.18 21.52
CA ARG A 95 3.24 -17.35 20.06
C ARG A 95 1.85 -17.02 19.51
N ASP A 96 0.81 -17.25 20.30
CA ASP A 96 -0.56 -16.89 19.91
C ASP A 96 -0.75 -15.39 19.74
N ILE A 97 -0.02 -14.56 20.50
CA ILE A 97 -0.02 -13.10 20.34
C ILE A 97 0.59 -12.71 18.99
N LEU A 98 1.72 -13.32 18.62
CA LEU A 98 2.32 -13.10 17.30
C LEU A 98 1.34 -13.45 16.20
N TRP A 99 0.71 -14.63 16.27
CA TRP A 99 -0.24 -15.07 15.27
C TRP A 99 -1.50 -14.19 15.22
N ALA A 100 -2.01 -13.73 16.36
CA ALA A 100 -3.13 -12.79 16.40
C ALA A 100 -2.82 -11.50 15.63
N ARG A 101 -1.60 -10.97 15.80
CA ARG A 101 -1.13 -9.77 15.08
C ARG A 101 -0.93 -10.02 13.59
N VAL A 102 -0.35 -11.15 13.22
CA VAL A 102 -0.13 -11.53 11.82
C VAL A 102 -1.47 -11.71 11.10
N ILE A 103 -2.32 -12.61 11.60
CA ILE A 103 -3.63 -12.92 11.02
C ILE A 103 -4.49 -11.66 10.99
N GLY A 104 -4.57 -10.93 12.11
CA GLY A 104 -5.30 -9.68 12.18
C GLY A 104 -4.84 -8.65 11.15
N SER A 105 -3.52 -8.52 10.93
CA SER A 105 -2.99 -7.60 9.91
C SER A 105 -3.34 -8.02 8.47
N VAL A 106 -3.28 -9.31 8.15
CA VAL A 106 -3.61 -9.84 6.81
C VAL A 106 -5.08 -9.59 6.51
N VAL A 107 -5.98 -9.98 7.43
CA VAL A 107 -7.43 -9.83 7.25
C VAL A 107 -7.82 -8.35 7.22
N LEU A 108 -7.30 -7.54 8.15
CA LEU A 108 -7.62 -6.10 8.20
C LEU A 108 -7.19 -5.38 6.92
N GLN A 109 -5.98 -5.67 6.41
CA GLN A 109 -5.48 -5.05 5.19
C GLN A 109 -6.33 -5.44 3.97
N ALA A 110 -6.71 -6.71 3.84
CA ALA A 110 -7.53 -7.17 2.72
C ALA A 110 -8.88 -6.45 2.64
N TYR A 111 -9.60 -6.36 3.76
CA TYR A 111 -10.89 -5.65 3.80
C TYR A 111 -10.74 -4.15 3.62
N LEU A 112 -9.80 -3.50 4.34
CA LEU A 112 -9.65 -2.05 4.25
C LEU A 112 -9.21 -1.60 2.86
N TYR A 113 -8.29 -2.32 2.20
CA TYR A 113 -7.83 -1.92 0.87
C TYR A 113 -8.93 -2.07 -0.17
N LEU A 114 -9.76 -3.12 -0.09
CA LEU A 114 -10.93 -3.25 -0.97
C LEU A 114 -11.87 -2.05 -0.82
N GLU A 115 -12.23 -1.70 0.41
CA GLU A 115 -13.12 -0.59 0.72
C GLU A 115 -12.55 0.77 0.23
N VAL A 116 -11.28 1.05 0.54
CA VAL A 116 -10.60 2.30 0.16
C VAL A 116 -10.54 2.44 -1.36
N PHE A 117 -10.03 1.44 -2.07
CA PHE A 117 -9.88 1.54 -3.52
C PHE A 117 -11.23 1.50 -4.26
N THR A 118 -12.25 0.85 -3.71
CA THR A 118 -13.62 0.90 -4.26
C THR A 118 -14.23 2.29 -4.13
N GLU A 119 -14.09 2.94 -2.97
CA GLU A 119 -14.57 4.31 -2.78
C GLU A 119 -13.82 5.29 -3.70
N LEU A 120 -12.49 5.19 -3.79
CA LEU A 120 -11.71 6.03 -4.70
C LEU A 120 -12.10 5.81 -6.17
N SER A 121 -12.30 4.56 -6.59
CA SER A 121 -12.77 4.21 -7.93
C SER A 121 -14.15 4.81 -8.23
N SER A 122 -15.08 4.73 -7.27
CA SER A 122 -16.41 5.35 -7.37
C SER A 122 -16.34 6.87 -7.51
N GLN A 123 -15.49 7.52 -6.73
CA GLN A 123 -15.28 8.97 -6.82
C GLN A 123 -14.64 9.38 -8.16
N ALA A 124 -13.65 8.62 -8.65
CA ALA A 124 -13.04 8.86 -9.95
C ALA A 124 -14.05 8.75 -11.11
N LYS A 125 -14.92 7.72 -11.10
CA LYS A 125 -16.04 7.58 -12.06
C LYS A 125 -16.98 8.77 -12.01
N LYS A 126 -17.33 9.24 -10.80
CA LYS A 126 -18.17 10.42 -10.63
C LYS A 126 -17.50 11.66 -11.23
N LEU A 127 -16.22 11.88 -10.94
CA LEU A 127 -15.45 13.00 -11.52
C LEU A 127 -15.43 12.97 -13.04
N ALA A 128 -15.13 11.81 -13.65
CA ALA A 128 -15.13 11.65 -15.10
C ALA A 128 -16.51 11.96 -15.71
N SER A 129 -17.60 11.58 -15.02
CA SER A 129 -18.95 11.93 -15.46
C SER A 129 -19.24 13.43 -15.35
N MET A 130 -18.76 14.09 -14.30
CA MET A 130 -18.96 15.51 -14.05
C MET A 130 -18.15 16.37 -15.03
N GLN A 131 -16.92 15.96 -15.36
CA GLN A 131 -16.12 16.61 -16.39
C GLN A 131 -16.86 16.62 -17.73
N ARG A 132 -17.51 15.51 -18.11
CA ARG A 132 -18.35 15.46 -19.33
C ARG A 132 -19.60 16.33 -19.21
N LYS A 133 -20.27 16.32 -18.05
CA LYS A 133 -21.48 17.13 -17.77
C LYS A 133 -21.19 18.63 -17.94
N TYR A 134 -20.06 19.11 -17.41
CA TYR A 134 -19.67 20.51 -17.39
C TYR A 134 -18.71 20.91 -18.52
N ALA A 135 -18.46 20.03 -19.50
CA ALA A 135 -17.46 20.27 -20.55
C ALA A 135 -17.65 21.60 -21.32
N ARG A 136 -18.88 22.12 -21.39
CA ARG A 136 -19.18 23.41 -22.05
C ARG A 136 -18.97 24.63 -21.15
N ASP A 137 -19.02 24.44 -19.84
CA ASP A 137 -18.94 25.50 -18.83
C ASP A 137 -17.50 25.68 -18.34
N ILE A 138 -16.69 24.63 -18.43
CA ILE A 138 -15.26 24.63 -18.09
C ILE A 138 -14.51 25.53 -19.08
N SER A 139 -13.89 26.59 -18.56
CA SER A 139 -13.09 27.52 -19.34
C SER A 139 -11.94 28.05 -18.48
N PRO A 140 -10.67 28.03 -18.93
CA PRO A 140 -9.53 28.49 -18.13
C PRO A 140 -9.64 29.92 -17.59
N SER A 141 -10.50 30.75 -18.16
CA SER A 141 -10.75 32.13 -17.71
C SER A 141 -11.88 32.27 -16.68
N LYS A 142 -12.47 31.16 -16.24
CA LYS A 142 -13.59 31.12 -15.29
C LYS A 142 -13.30 30.11 -14.18
N ASP A 143 -13.93 30.29 -13.04
CA ASP A 143 -13.91 29.29 -11.98
C ASP A 143 -14.65 28.02 -12.42
N LEU A 144 -14.25 26.88 -11.84
CA LEU A 144 -14.98 25.63 -12.05
C LEU A 144 -16.40 25.75 -11.46
N PRO A 145 -17.38 25.05 -12.04
CA PRO A 145 -18.66 24.86 -11.36
C PRO A 145 -18.45 24.33 -9.95
N ASP A 146 -19.05 24.97 -8.95
CA ASP A 146 -18.78 24.69 -7.53
C ASP A 146 -18.99 23.21 -7.16
N GLU A 147 -20.06 22.57 -7.68
CA GLU A 147 -20.30 21.13 -7.51
C GLU A 147 -19.12 20.26 -7.99
N TYR A 148 -18.49 20.65 -9.10
CA TYR A 148 -17.35 19.92 -9.67
C TYR A 148 -16.06 20.20 -8.90
N LEU A 149 -15.83 21.45 -8.48
CA LEU A 149 -14.71 21.80 -7.61
C LEU A 149 -14.78 21.02 -6.30
N GLU A 150 -15.93 21.02 -5.62
CA GLU A 150 -16.14 20.27 -4.39
C GLU A 150 -15.86 18.77 -4.57
N ALA A 151 -16.31 18.18 -5.68
CA ALA A 151 -16.02 16.78 -5.99
C ALA A 151 -14.51 16.52 -6.17
N LEU A 152 -13.76 17.42 -6.82
CA LEU A 152 -12.31 17.32 -7.01
C LEU A 152 -11.57 17.44 -5.67
N LEU A 153 -11.92 18.41 -4.84
CA LEU A 153 -11.32 18.61 -3.52
C LEU A 153 -11.57 17.42 -2.60
N ARG A 154 -12.80 16.89 -2.60
CA ARG A 154 -13.15 15.68 -1.87
C ARG A 154 -12.34 14.48 -2.34
N PHE A 155 -12.21 14.26 -3.64
CA PHE A 155 -11.39 13.17 -4.15
C PHE A 155 -9.92 13.33 -3.75
N ARG A 156 -9.34 14.54 -3.90
CA ARG A 156 -7.97 14.85 -3.43
C ARG A 156 -7.81 14.56 -1.94
N PHE A 157 -8.78 14.96 -1.11
CA PHE A 157 -8.78 14.72 0.33
C PHE A 157 -8.75 13.23 0.66
N TYR A 158 -9.56 12.43 -0.02
CA TYR A 158 -9.62 10.97 0.16
C TYR A 158 -8.33 10.28 -0.29
N VAL A 159 -7.74 10.69 -1.42
CA VAL A 159 -6.47 10.12 -1.90
C VAL A 159 -5.34 10.40 -0.89
N ASN A 160 -5.26 11.61 -0.33
CA ASN A 160 -4.29 11.95 0.70
C ASN A 160 -4.47 11.12 1.98
N HIS A 161 -5.71 10.88 2.42
CA HIS A 161 -6.00 10.03 3.57
C HIS A 161 -5.70 8.56 3.29
N ALA A 162 -6.05 8.07 2.10
CA ALA A 162 -5.75 6.72 1.65
C ALA A 162 -4.24 6.45 1.65
N ALA A 163 -3.41 7.44 1.30
CA ALA A 163 -1.95 7.31 1.28
C ALA A 163 -1.33 7.09 2.67
N LYS A 164 -1.96 7.58 3.76
CA LYS A 164 -1.42 7.41 5.12
C LYS A 164 -1.29 5.94 5.52
N GLY A 165 -2.20 5.08 5.03
CA GLY A 165 -2.17 3.64 5.27
C GLY A 165 -0.89 2.96 4.76
N PRO A 166 -0.63 2.93 3.44
CA PRO A 166 0.57 2.32 2.87
C PRO A 166 1.87 3.03 3.28
N LEU A 167 1.89 4.36 3.46
CA LEU A 167 3.06 5.07 4.01
C LEU A 167 3.40 4.55 5.42
N GLY A 168 2.39 4.42 6.29
CA GLY A 168 2.56 3.82 7.61
C GLY A 168 3.01 2.36 7.55
N ALA A 169 2.44 1.56 6.64
CA ALA A 169 2.83 0.16 6.45
C ALA A 169 4.29 0.04 6.02
N LEU A 170 4.77 0.93 5.14
CA LEU A 170 6.14 0.96 4.65
C LEU A 170 7.14 1.10 5.81
N LYS A 171 6.86 1.98 6.78
CA LYS A 171 7.70 2.16 7.98
C LYS A 171 7.96 0.85 8.73
N PHE A 172 6.91 0.08 8.97
CA PHE A 172 7.03 -1.15 9.77
C PHE A 172 7.56 -2.32 8.94
N LYS A 173 7.09 -2.46 7.69
CA LYS A 173 7.44 -3.58 6.81
C LYS A 173 8.86 -3.47 6.29
N THR A 174 9.35 -2.27 5.92
CA THR A 174 10.71 -2.11 5.36
C THR A 174 11.76 -2.59 6.35
N ALA A 175 11.68 -2.15 7.61
CA ALA A 175 12.67 -2.52 8.61
C ALA A 175 12.67 -4.01 8.95
N ALA A 176 11.51 -4.66 8.83
CA ALA A 176 11.35 -6.09 9.09
C ALA A 176 11.60 -6.97 7.85
N SER A 177 11.57 -6.39 6.64
CA SER A 177 11.65 -7.10 5.37
C SER A 177 12.95 -7.91 5.28
N PRO A 178 12.92 -9.20 4.92
CA PRO A 178 14.10 -10.07 4.95
C PRO A 178 15.36 -9.50 4.26
N PRO A 179 15.30 -8.90 3.05
CA PRO A 179 16.49 -8.33 2.39
C PRO A 179 17.07 -7.10 3.11
N LEU A 180 16.22 -6.30 3.75
CA LEU A 180 16.60 -5.03 4.39
C LEU A 180 16.84 -5.16 5.89
N ARG A 181 16.37 -6.23 6.52
CA ARG A 181 16.38 -6.43 7.99
C ARG A 181 17.78 -6.28 8.60
N LYS A 182 18.84 -6.64 7.87
CA LYS A 182 20.24 -6.55 8.33
C LYS A 182 20.64 -5.12 8.75
N PHE A 183 19.96 -4.11 8.22
CA PHE A 183 20.20 -2.70 8.50
C PHE A 183 19.47 -2.14 9.72
N PHE A 184 18.61 -2.95 10.33
CA PHE A 184 17.75 -2.51 11.42
C PHE A 184 17.92 -3.44 12.62
N VAL A 185 17.79 -2.87 13.82
CA VAL A 185 17.74 -3.61 15.07
C VAL A 185 16.65 -3.03 15.96
N ARG A 186 16.06 -3.86 16.81
CA ARG A 186 15.11 -3.37 17.82
C ARG A 186 15.85 -2.86 19.06
N GLU A 187 15.29 -1.88 19.74
CA GLU A 187 15.73 -1.58 21.09
C GLU A 187 15.31 -2.74 22.03
N PRO A 188 16.10 -3.05 23.07
CA PRO A 188 15.68 -3.94 24.13
C PRO A 188 14.38 -3.41 24.76
N LEU A 189 13.41 -4.31 24.96
CA LEU A 189 12.17 -3.93 25.64
C LEU A 189 12.50 -3.55 27.09
N LEU A 190 12.23 -2.30 27.45
CA LEU A 190 12.35 -1.82 28.83
C LEU A 190 11.20 -2.35 29.72
N ASP A 191 10.06 -2.65 29.10
CA ASP A 191 8.87 -3.20 29.73
C ASP A 191 8.31 -4.35 28.86
N TYR A 192 8.24 -5.55 29.43
CA TYR A 192 7.71 -6.75 28.78
C TYR A 192 6.20 -6.67 28.50
N GLN A 193 5.49 -5.72 29.12
CA GLN A 193 4.06 -5.49 28.91
C GLN A 193 3.78 -4.47 27.79
N SER A 194 4.79 -3.73 27.33
CA SER A 194 4.62 -2.75 26.25
C SER A 194 4.56 -3.45 24.88
N PRO A 195 3.49 -3.26 24.08
CA PRO A 195 3.40 -3.81 22.73
C PRO A 195 4.25 -3.03 21.71
N LYS A 196 4.84 -1.89 22.11
CA LYS A 196 5.56 -1.01 21.19
C LYS A 196 6.98 -1.50 20.97
N ILE A 197 7.28 -1.90 19.74
CA ILE A 197 8.64 -2.20 19.29
C ILE A 197 9.24 -0.91 18.73
N ARG A 198 10.37 -0.49 19.31
CA ARG A 198 11.20 0.57 18.75
C ARG A 198 12.30 -0.05 17.90
N VAL A 199 12.43 0.44 16.67
CA VAL A 199 13.42 -0.02 15.70
C VAL A 199 14.32 1.15 15.36
N ILE A 200 15.62 0.89 15.33
CA ILE A 200 16.68 1.84 15.00
C ILE A 200 17.58 1.26 13.91
N PHE A 201 18.37 2.12 13.27
CA PHE A 201 19.42 1.67 12.36
C PHE A 201 20.50 0.90 13.10
N ASN A 202 20.97 -0.18 12.47
CA ASN A 202 22.11 -0.94 12.93
C ASN A 202 23.40 -0.20 12.58
N SER A 203 24.00 0.50 13.54
CA SER A 203 25.25 1.23 13.35
C SER A 203 26.44 0.35 12.96
N GLY A 204 26.34 -0.97 13.14
CA GLY A 204 27.35 -1.94 12.70
C GLY A 204 27.16 -2.44 11.26
N ALA A 205 26.02 -2.17 10.63
CA ALA A 205 25.77 -2.56 9.24
C ALA A 205 26.37 -1.53 8.29
N LYS A 206 27.22 -1.99 7.36
CA LYS A 206 27.67 -1.16 6.24
C LYS A 206 26.64 -1.27 5.13
N MET A 207 26.28 -0.12 4.56
CA MET A 207 25.48 -0.03 3.34
C MET A 207 26.40 0.36 2.20
N ASP A 208 26.12 -0.15 1.00
CA ASP A 208 26.63 0.47 -0.22
C ASP A 208 25.79 1.71 -0.61
N VAL A 209 26.23 2.44 -1.63
CA VAL A 209 25.58 3.67 -2.06
C VAL A 209 24.14 3.44 -2.54
N VAL A 210 23.86 2.29 -3.17
CA VAL A 210 22.53 1.95 -3.70
C VAL A 210 21.60 1.59 -2.54
N GLU A 211 22.08 0.83 -1.56
CA GLU A 211 21.39 0.50 -0.32
C GLU A 211 21.04 1.77 0.49
N GLU A 212 21.98 2.71 0.62
CA GLU A 212 21.75 4.01 1.28
C GLU A 212 20.68 4.83 0.54
N GLN A 213 20.78 4.92 -0.78
CA GLN A 213 19.83 5.68 -1.60
C GLN A 213 18.41 5.10 -1.53
N LEU A 214 18.27 3.78 -1.66
CA LEU A 214 16.97 3.12 -1.59
C LEU A 214 16.32 3.33 -0.21
N ILE A 215 17.08 3.13 0.87
CA ILE A 215 16.59 3.32 2.23
C ILE A 215 16.19 4.78 2.45
N TRP A 216 16.96 5.74 1.92
CA TRP A 216 16.62 7.16 2.02
C TRP A 216 15.29 7.46 1.32
N LEU A 217 15.10 7.00 0.07
CA LEU A 217 13.84 7.21 -0.67
C LEU A 217 12.63 6.62 0.04
N LEU A 218 12.73 5.36 0.47
CA LEU A 218 11.63 4.72 1.21
C LEU A 218 11.36 5.47 2.53
N ARG A 219 12.40 5.96 3.21
CA ARG A 219 12.27 6.74 4.43
C ARG A 219 11.58 8.07 4.22
N THR A 220 11.95 8.79 3.18
CA THR A 220 11.30 10.05 2.79
C THR A 220 9.79 9.83 2.59
N LEU A 221 9.38 8.72 1.96
CA LEU A 221 7.96 8.35 1.87
C LEU A 221 7.33 8.16 3.26
N TRP A 222 7.83 7.21 4.08
CA TRP A 222 7.12 6.85 5.31
C TRP A 222 7.23 7.88 6.44
N GLU A 223 8.23 8.74 6.42
CA GLU A 223 8.33 9.85 7.38
C GLU A 223 7.29 10.91 7.11
N ASP A 224 6.85 11.04 5.84
CA ASP A 224 5.77 11.95 5.43
C ASP A 224 6.00 13.37 5.99
N GLY A 225 7.28 13.76 5.97
CA GLY A 225 7.78 14.96 6.60
C GLY A 225 8.12 16.07 5.62
N HIS A 226 8.97 17.00 6.06
CA HIS A 226 9.35 18.16 5.25
C HIS A 226 10.04 17.78 3.94
N GLU A 227 10.86 16.74 3.93
CA GLU A 227 11.52 16.24 2.71
C GLU A 227 10.51 15.80 1.65
N LEU A 228 9.48 15.02 2.05
CA LEU A 228 8.42 14.58 1.14
C LEU A 228 7.55 15.74 0.69
N PHE A 229 7.27 16.70 1.59
CA PHE A 229 6.54 17.91 1.24
C PHE A 229 7.25 18.71 0.14
N LEU A 230 8.57 18.87 0.23
CA LEU A 230 9.36 19.60 -0.77
C LEU A 230 9.53 18.83 -2.08
N ALA A 231 9.84 17.53 -2.00
CA ALA A 231 10.05 16.69 -3.18
C ALA A 231 8.73 16.33 -3.88
N THR A 232 7.63 16.29 -3.13
CA THR A 232 6.33 15.70 -3.49
C THR A 232 6.39 14.17 -3.63
N MET A 233 5.26 13.51 -3.35
CA MET A 233 5.16 12.05 -3.45
C MET A 233 5.43 11.50 -4.87
N PRO A 234 4.95 12.13 -5.97
CA PRO A 234 5.25 11.67 -7.33
C PRO A 234 6.75 11.55 -7.60
N LEU A 235 7.53 12.59 -7.29
CA LEU A 235 8.95 12.59 -7.56
C LEU A 235 9.71 11.48 -6.82
N VAL A 236 9.37 11.24 -5.55
CA VAL A 236 10.04 10.21 -4.75
C VAL A 236 9.71 8.82 -5.27
N VAL A 237 8.46 8.58 -5.69
CA VAL A 237 8.05 7.32 -6.31
C VAL A 237 8.76 7.10 -7.64
N ASP A 238 8.78 8.12 -8.51
CA ASP A 238 9.45 8.05 -9.82
C ASP A 238 10.96 7.76 -9.65
N GLU A 239 11.60 8.34 -8.63
CA GLU A 239 13.01 8.08 -8.32
C GLU A 239 13.24 6.67 -7.78
N ILE A 240 12.29 6.09 -7.03
CA ILE A 240 12.34 4.66 -6.66
C ILE A 240 12.24 3.79 -7.91
N GLU A 241 11.28 4.06 -8.80
CA GLU A 241 11.12 3.32 -10.05
C GLU A 241 12.39 3.40 -10.93
N ARG A 242 12.94 4.61 -11.09
CA ARG A 242 14.20 4.82 -11.79
C ARG A 242 15.35 4.04 -11.16
N LEU A 243 15.45 4.00 -9.83
CA LEU A 243 16.51 3.29 -9.11
C LEU A 243 16.40 1.77 -9.33
N ILE A 244 15.21 1.18 -9.22
CA ILE A 244 15.03 -0.28 -9.40
C ILE A 244 15.20 -0.73 -10.85
N GLU A 245 14.94 0.16 -11.82
CA GLU A 245 15.19 -0.12 -13.24
C GLU A 245 16.66 -0.04 -13.60
N SER A 246 17.38 0.94 -13.04
CA SER A 246 18.80 1.16 -13.32
C SER A 246 19.74 0.25 -12.54
N GLU A 247 19.36 -0.14 -11.31
CA GLU A 247 20.19 -0.90 -10.39
C GLU A 247 19.52 -2.23 -9.98
N PRO A 248 19.90 -3.38 -10.56
CA PRO A 248 19.32 -4.68 -10.22
C PRO A 248 19.43 -5.03 -8.73
N ASN A 249 20.51 -4.60 -8.08
CA ASN A 249 20.71 -4.79 -6.64
C ASN A 249 19.61 -4.08 -5.82
N ALA A 250 19.17 -2.89 -6.22
CA ALA A 250 18.07 -2.19 -5.55
C ALA A 250 16.76 -2.97 -5.66
N ARG A 251 16.51 -3.58 -6.82
CA ARG A 251 15.33 -4.40 -7.07
C ARG A 251 15.31 -5.65 -6.19
N GLU A 252 16.45 -6.31 -5.99
CA GLU A 252 16.56 -7.50 -5.13
C GLU A 252 16.31 -7.20 -3.64
N LEU A 253 16.49 -5.94 -3.22
CA LEU A 253 16.21 -5.51 -1.85
C LEU A 253 14.71 -5.30 -1.58
N LEU A 254 13.90 -5.13 -2.62
CA LEU A 254 12.45 -5.00 -2.49
C LEU A 254 11.80 -6.38 -2.51
N SER A 255 11.35 -6.84 -1.33
CA SER A 255 10.47 -8.01 -1.25
C SER A 255 9.13 -7.74 -1.92
N SER A 256 8.41 -8.80 -2.27
CA SER A 256 7.05 -8.73 -2.84
C SER A 256 6.10 -7.83 -2.04
N GLN A 257 6.17 -7.85 -0.70
CA GLN A 257 5.35 -6.98 0.14
C GLN A 257 5.71 -5.50 -0.01
N ILE A 258 7.00 -5.17 -0.05
CA ILE A 258 7.43 -3.79 -0.18
C ILE A 258 7.06 -3.28 -1.58
N THR A 259 7.28 -4.10 -2.62
CA THR A 259 6.85 -3.78 -3.99
C THR A 259 5.34 -3.52 -4.06
N ALA A 260 4.51 -4.34 -3.42
CA ALA A 260 3.06 -4.12 -3.39
C ALA A 260 2.68 -2.80 -2.71
N VAL A 261 3.30 -2.48 -1.57
CA VAL A 261 3.06 -1.21 -0.85
C VAL A 261 3.52 0.00 -1.68
N VAL A 262 4.69 -0.08 -2.31
CA VAL A 262 5.18 0.98 -3.23
C VAL A 262 4.26 1.12 -4.43
N GLY A 263 3.74 0.02 -4.99
CA GLY A 263 2.75 0.05 -6.05
C GLY A 263 1.47 0.80 -5.66
N ASP A 264 0.95 0.56 -4.45
CA ASP A 264 -0.21 1.28 -3.92
C ASP A 264 0.06 2.78 -3.78
N ILE A 265 1.23 3.14 -3.25
CA ILE A 265 1.67 4.55 -3.15
C ILE A 265 1.77 5.16 -4.54
N SER A 266 2.29 4.42 -5.53
CA SER A 266 2.45 4.89 -6.91
C SER A 266 1.11 5.23 -7.56
N ILE A 267 0.09 4.39 -7.36
CA ILE A 267 -1.27 4.65 -7.87
C ILE A 267 -1.86 5.91 -7.24
N LEU A 268 -1.77 6.05 -5.92
CA LEU A 268 -2.30 7.20 -5.20
C LEU A 268 -1.55 8.48 -5.57
N SER A 269 -0.23 8.38 -5.70
CA SER A 269 0.65 9.45 -6.14
C SER A 269 0.29 9.93 -7.55
N GLN A 270 0.05 9.00 -8.48
CA GLN A 270 -0.39 9.35 -9.83
C GLN A 270 -1.76 10.04 -9.84
N CYS A 271 -2.69 9.64 -8.96
CA CYS A 271 -3.95 10.34 -8.81
C CYS A 271 -3.74 11.81 -8.40
N LEU A 272 -2.85 12.07 -7.42
CA LEU A 272 -2.52 13.43 -6.99
C LEU A 272 -1.82 14.23 -8.10
N ASN A 273 -0.89 13.60 -8.82
CA ASN A 273 -0.17 14.20 -9.94
C ASN A 273 -1.14 14.65 -11.04
N GLN A 274 -2.07 13.78 -11.44
CA GLN A 274 -3.09 14.11 -12.45
C GLN A 274 -3.96 15.31 -12.03
N LEU A 275 -4.36 15.40 -10.76
CA LEU A 275 -5.09 16.57 -10.26
C LEU A 275 -4.26 17.85 -10.27
N ALA A 276 -2.96 17.76 -9.97
CA ALA A 276 -2.05 18.90 -9.99
C ALA A 276 -1.86 19.49 -11.40
N LEU A 277 -2.02 18.66 -12.44
CA LEU A 277 -1.97 19.09 -13.84
C LEU A 277 -3.20 19.89 -14.30
N TYR A 278 -4.26 19.98 -13.48
CA TYR A 278 -5.51 20.63 -13.89
C TYR A 278 -5.47 22.16 -13.80
N HIS A 279 -4.59 22.76 -14.61
CA HIS A 279 -4.40 24.20 -14.66
C HIS A 279 -5.54 24.93 -15.39
N PRO A 280 -5.85 26.17 -14.98
CA PRO A 280 -5.18 26.94 -13.91
C PRO A 280 -5.68 26.64 -12.49
N TRP A 281 -6.77 25.87 -12.35
CA TRP A 281 -7.52 25.69 -11.10
C TRP A 281 -6.75 24.93 -10.02
N ALA A 282 -5.87 24.00 -10.39
CA ALA A 282 -5.05 23.26 -9.43
C ALA A 282 -4.27 24.16 -8.46
N ARG A 283 -3.97 25.41 -8.87
CA ARG A 283 -3.27 26.41 -8.03
C ARG A 283 -4.09 26.90 -6.84
N THR A 284 -5.42 26.83 -6.90
CA THR A 284 -6.30 27.29 -5.81
C THR A 284 -6.78 26.14 -4.93
N PHE A 285 -6.48 24.89 -5.27
CA PHE A 285 -7.01 23.72 -4.54
C PHE A 285 -6.62 23.67 -3.06
N GLU A 286 -5.44 24.19 -2.69
CA GLU A 286 -5.03 24.22 -1.28
C GLU A 286 -5.85 25.21 -0.47
N ASP A 287 -6.01 26.43 -0.98
CA ASP A 287 -6.82 27.48 -0.35
C ASP A 287 -8.30 27.07 -0.27
N GLU A 288 -8.86 26.60 -1.40
CA GLU A 288 -10.26 26.17 -1.48
C GLU A 288 -10.57 24.95 -0.60
N ALA A 289 -9.59 24.05 -0.42
CA ALA A 289 -9.71 22.92 0.51
C ALA A 289 -9.64 23.38 1.97
N ALA A 290 -8.76 24.34 2.29
CA ALA A 290 -8.64 24.88 3.65
C ALA A 290 -9.95 25.55 4.10
N GLU A 291 -10.62 26.29 3.21
CA GLU A 291 -11.92 26.89 3.48
C GLU A 291 -13.04 25.86 3.74
N ARG A 292 -12.88 24.63 3.23
CA ARG A 292 -13.87 23.55 3.31
C ARG A 292 -13.44 22.39 4.24
N ASP A 293 -12.32 22.51 4.96
CA ASP A 293 -11.70 21.41 5.69
C ASP A 293 -12.66 20.75 6.69
N GLU A 294 -13.37 21.53 7.51
CA GLU A 294 -14.34 21.00 8.48
C GLU A 294 -15.44 20.15 7.81
N THR A 295 -15.90 20.57 6.63
CA THR A 295 -16.94 19.84 5.88
C THR A 295 -16.35 18.55 5.31
N LEU A 296 -15.17 18.61 4.70
CA LEU A 296 -14.48 17.45 4.14
C LEU A 296 -14.17 16.40 5.22
N GLN A 297 -13.69 16.83 6.39
CA GLN A 297 -13.43 15.97 7.55
C GLN A 297 -14.70 15.28 8.03
N LYS A 298 -15.80 16.03 8.16
CA LYS A 298 -17.09 15.49 8.59
C LYS A 298 -17.62 14.46 7.60
N GLU A 299 -17.64 14.78 6.31
CA GLU A 299 -18.10 13.84 5.28
C GLU A 299 -17.24 12.58 5.23
N TYR A 300 -15.92 12.73 5.38
CA TYR A 300 -15.01 11.61 5.47
C TYR A 300 -15.32 10.73 6.67
N ALA A 301 -15.50 11.30 7.86
CA ALA A 301 -15.85 10.54 9.05
C ALA A 301 -17.18 9.79 8.92
N GLU A 302 -18.18 10.41 8.29
CA GLU A 302 -19.50 9.80 8.04
C GLU A 302 -19.40 8.63 7.05
N ARG A 303 -18.73 8.84 5.90
CA ARG A 303 -18.59 7.82 4.85
C ARG A 303 -17.72 6.64 5.27
N THR A 304 -16.66 6.90 6.04
CA THR A 304 -15.70 5.87 6.48
C THR A 304 -16.05 5.24 7.83
N HIS A 305 -17.23 5.55 8.38
CA HIS A 305 -17.67 4.98 9.67
C HIS A 305 -17.71 3.44 9.65
N THR A 306 -18.06 2.82 8.52
CA THR A 306 -18.02 1.35 8.36
C THR A 306 -16.60 0.81 8.45
N TRP A 307 -15.61 1.52 7.94
CA TRP A 307 -14.20 1.13 8.03
C TRP A 307 -13.72 1.11 9.48
N ASN A 308 -14.19 2.07 10.28
CA ASN A 308 -13.92 2.07 11.73
C ASN A 308 -14.49 0.84 12.43
N LYS A 309 -15.61 0.30 11.97
CA LYS A 309 -16.15 -0.97 12.51
C LYS A 309 -15.26 -2.15 12.17
N ILE A 310 -14.70 -2.20 10.96
CA ILE A 310 -13.72 -3.24 10.56
C ILE A 310 -12.49 -3.16 11.46
N ILE A 311 -11.92 -1.96 11.62
CA ILE A 311 -10.75 -1.73 12.49
C ILE A 311 -11.05 -2.16 13.94
N ALA A 312 -12.23 -1.80 14.47
CA ALA A 312 -12.64 -2.14 15.82
C ALA A 312 -12.97 -3.63 16.02
N ALA A 313 -13.28 -4.38 14.95
CA ALA A 313 -13.56 -5.80 15.00
C ALA A 313 -12.28 -6.67 15.05
N ILE A 314 -11.15 -6.15 14.56
CA ILE A 314 -9.89 -6.88 14.38
C ILE A 314 -8.77 -6.44 15.38
N PRO A 315 -9.02 -6.07 16.66
CA PRO A 315 -7.93 -5.86 17.60
C PRO A 315 -7.40 -7.19 18.14
N GLU A 316 -6.10 -7.21 18.49
CA GLU A 316 -5.37 -8.35 19.05
C GLU A 316 -6.20 -9.11 20.11
N LYS A 317 -6.75 -8.39 21.09
CA LYS A 317 -7.54 -8.97 22.20
C LYS A 317 -8.81 -9.72 21.76
N ASN A 318 -9.39 -9.38 20.62
CA ASN A 318 -10.61 -10.01 20.12
C ASN A 318 -10.31 -11.25 19.24
N ILE A 319 -9.08 -11.36 18.72
CA ILE A 319 -8.66 -12.40 17.77
C ILE A 319 -7.91 -13.54 18.47
N VAL A 320 -7.26 -13.27 19.61
CA VAL A 320 -6.32 -14.17 20.31
C VAL A 320 -6.86 -15.58 20.57
N SER A 321 -8.18 -15.78 20.71
CA SER A 321 -8.71 -17.11 21.01
C SER A 321 -9.10 -17.90 19.76
N THR A 322 -10.19 -17.53 19.09
CA THR A 322 -10.82 -18.38 18.07
C THR A 322 -10.08 -18.28 16.72
N ALA A 323 -9.84 -17.06 16.25
CA ALA A 323 -9.21 -16.81 14.97
C ALA A 323 -7.74 -17.27 14.94
N VAL A 324 -6.99 -17.15 16.04
CA VAL A 324 -5.63 -17.74 16.11
C VAL A 324 -5.68 -19.25 16.07
N THR A 325 -6.57 -19.87 16.85
CA THR A 325 -6.71 -21.33 16.88
C THR A 325 -7.00 -21.88 15.49
N LEU A 326 -7.87 -21.21 14.74
CA LEU A 326 -8.31 -21.62 13.41
C LEU A 326 -7.29 -21.26 12.32
N GLY A 327 -6.77 -20.04 12.33
CA GLY A 327 -5.93 -19.47 11.27
C GLY A 327 -4.43 -19.66 11.41
N GLN A 328 -3.90 -20.16 12.54
CA GLN A 328 -2.45 -20.37 12.64
C GLN A 328 -1.99 -21.54 11.73
N PRO A 329 -0.89 -21.40 10.99
CA PRO A 329 -0.44 -22.41 10.01
C PRO A 329 0.34 -23.57 10.63
N THR A 330 0.45 -23.63 11.96
CA THR A 330 1.22 -24.66 12.66
C THR A 330 0.65 -26.07 12.41
N GLY A 331 1.51 -27.07 12.37
CA GLY A 331 1.09 -28.46 12.15
C GLY A 331 0.68 -28.81 10.71
N GLY A 332 0.89 -27.90 9.73
CA GLY A 332 0.55 -28.17 8.34
C GLY A 332 -0.94 -28.04 8.01
N LYS A 333 -1.69 -27.30 8.83
CA LYS A 333 -3.14 -27.12 8.73
C LYS A 333 -3.64 -26.72 7.33
N PHE A 334 -2.88 -25.90 6.62
CA PHE A 334 -3.21 -25.42 5.29
C PHE A 334 -2.33 -26.06 4.20
N HIS A 335 -1.78 -27.26 4.45
CA HIS A 335 -1.01 -27.97 3.44
C HIS A 335 -1.89 -28.38 2.26
N TYR A 336 -1.67 -27.76 1.09
CA TYR A 336 -2.54 -27.91 -0.08
C TYR A 336 -1.78 -28.47 -1.29
N PRO A 337 -1.64 -29.81 -1.41
CA PRO A 337 -0.81 -30.44 -2.45
C PRO A 337 -1.51 -30.51 -3.82
N VAL A 338 -2.02 -29.38 -4.32
CA VAL A 338 -2.81 -29.31 -5.58
C VAL A 338 -1.99 -29.70 -6.82
N ASP A 339 -0.69 -29.40 -6.82
CA ASP A 339 0.23 -29.73 -7.92
C ASP A 339 0.67 -31.21 -7.90
N LYS A 340 0.33 -31.96 -6.85
CA LYS A 340 0.70 -33.37 -6.74
C LYS A 340 -0.37 -34.27 -7.38
N ARG A 341 0.04 -35.48 -7.77
CA ARG A 341 -0.88 -36.50 -8.30
C ARG A 341 -1.99 -36.78 -7.27
N ARG A 342 -3.25 -36.83 -7.72
CA ARG A 342 -4.40 -37.19 -6.87
C ARG A 342 -4.29 -38.65 -6.41
N THR A 343 -3.73 -38.85 -5.22
CA THR A 343 -3.84 -40.09 -4.43
C THR A 343 -4.90 -39.92 -3.35
N ARG A 344 -5.28 -40.99 -2.67
CA ARG A 344 -6.25 -40.90 -1.57
C ARG A 344 -5.75 -39.92 -0.50
N GLU A 345 -4.49 -40.03 -0.13
CA GLU A 345 -3.83 -39.20 0.88
C GLU A 345 -3.81 -37.73 0.46
N ASN A 346 -3.46 -37.43 -0.80
CA ASN A 346 -3.46 -36.05 -1.28
C ASN A 346 -4.87 -35.47 -1.37
N VAL A 347 -5.89 -36.25 -1.74
CA VAL A 347 -7.29 -35.79 -1.77
C VAL A 347 -7.82 -35.53 -0.36
N GLU A 348 -7.47 -36.37 0.62
CA GLU A 348 -7.81 -36.14 2.02
C GLU A 348 -7.13 -34.86 2.54
N ALA A 349 -5.85 -34.64 2.23
CA ALA A 349 -5.14 -33.40 2.61
C ALA A 349 -5.76 -32.13 1.99
N LEU A 350 -6.16 -32.16 0.70
CA LEU A 350 -6.84 -31.03 0.05
C LEU A 350 -8.16 -30.70 0.79
N ARG A 351 -8.98 -31.71 1.07
CA ARG A 351 -10.26 -31.54 1.77
C ARG A 351 -10.09 -31.05 3.21
N GLU A 352 -9.07 -31.54 3.90
CA GLU A 352 -8.76 -31.09 5.26
C GLU A 352 -8.34 -29.62 5.27
N ALA A 353 -7.47 -29.21 4.35
CA ALA A 353 -7.06 -27.81 4.22
C ALA A 353 -8.23 -26.89 3.84
N GLU A 354 -9.11 -27.32 2.93
CA GLU A 354 -10.35 -26.61 2.56
C GLU A 354 -11.29 -26.49 3.77
N GLY A 355 -11.55 -27.59 4.49
CA GLY A 355 -12.39 -27.56 5.68
C GLY A 355 -11.81 -26.73 6.84
N ASN A 356 -10.48 -26.68 6.96
CA ASN A 356 -9.81 -25.80 7.92
C ASN A 356 -9.94 -24.33 7.54
N LEU A 357 -9.91 -24.01 6.24
CA LEU A 357 -10.12 -22.66 5.74
C LEU A 357 -11.58 -22.23 5.93
N ASP A 358 -12.55 -23.09 5.61
CA ASP A 358 -13.97 -22.80 5.81
C ASP A 358 -14.33 -22.56 7.28
N ALA A 359 -13.62 -23.21 8.20
CA ALA A 359 -13.81 -23.05 9.63
C ALA A 359 -13.23 -21.72 10.16
N PHE A 360 -12.14 -21.23 9.55
CA PHE A 360 -11.45 -19.98 9.91
C PHE A 360 -12.22 -18.75 9.43
#